data_AF-D6BDQ4-F1
#
_entry.id   AF-D6BDQ4-F1
#
_cell.length_a   1.000
_cell.length_b   1.000
_cell.length_c   1.000
_cell.angle_alpha   90.00
_cell.angle_beta   90.00
_cell.angle_gamma   90.00
#
_symmetry.space_group_name_H-M   'P 1'
#
loop_
_entity.id
_entity.type
_entity.pdbx_description
1 polymer ?
#
loop_
_entity_poly.entity_id
_entity_poly.type
_entity_poly.pdbx_seq_one_letter_code
_entity_poly.pdbx_strand_id
1 'polypeptide(L)'
;MKKFFCVLFFLVSVFGFASDDNGLGIVDDADLRAAGVKSENIKKAKELMNQVASNYELRLLERKQLELQINKYILDGPEKYLKQIDEMFDKIGAIEAAIMKERLRSQIQMKKYITAEQYMKAKEIAIKRLSK
;
A
#
# COMPACT_ATOMS: atom_id res chain seq x y z
N MET A 1 -7.40 23.54 -17.12
CA MET A 1 -7.55 22.94 -15.77
C MET A 1 -8.15 21.53 -15.73
N LYS A 2 -8.78 20.99 -16.79
CA LYS A 2 -9.27 19.59 -16.80
C LYS A 2 -8.20 18.51 -17.03
N LYS A 3 -7.08 18.86 -17.68
CA LYS A 3 -6.00 17.90 -18.01
C LYS A 3 -5.11 17.52 -16.81
N PHE A 4 -4.98 18.39 -15.81
CA PHE A 4 -4.17 18.12 -14.62
C PHE A 4 -4.84 17.12 -13.67
N PHE A 5 -6.18 17.15 -13.57
CA PHE A 5 -6.94 16.20 -12.77
C PHE A 5 -6.89 14.77 -13.34
N CYS A 6 -6.87 14.61 -14.66
CA CYS A 6 -6.74 13.28 -15.26
C CYS A 6 -5.35 12.65 -15.01
N VAL A 7 -4.28 13.44 -14.99
CA VAL A 7 -2.92 12.92 -14.70
C VAL A 7 -2.78 12.53 -13.23
N LEU A 8 -3.43 13.27 -12.32
CA LEU A 8 -3.46 12.92 -10.89
C LEU A 8 -4.25 11.61 -10.64
N PHE A 9 -5.33 11.38 -11.38
CA PHE A 9 -6.12 10.15 -11.28
C PHE A 9 -5.40 8.92 -11.86
N PHE A 10 -4.57 9.11 -12.91
CA PHE A 10 -3.77 8.02 -13.49
C PHE A 10 -2.61 7.54 -12.59
N LEU A 11 -2.09 8.40 -11.69
CA LEU A 11 -1.10 7.98 -10.71
C LEU A 11 -1.69 7.14 -9.57
N VAL A 12 -3.01 7.24 -9.33
CA VAL A 12 -3.72 6.49 -8.30
C VAL A 12 -4.26 5.15 -8.82
N SER A 13 -4.60 5.04 -10.11
CA SER A 13 -5.31 3.88 -10.66
C SER A 13 -4.45 2.71 -11.13
N VAL A 14 -3.15 2.90 -11.42
CA VAL A 14 -2.31 1.81 -11.98
C VAL A 14 -1.87 0.79 -10.91
N PHE A 15 -2.04 1.10 -9.63
CA PHE A 15 -1.68 0.21 -8.52
C PHE A 15 -2.80 0.11 -7.49
N GLY A 16 -4.02 -0.15 -7.96
CA GLY A 16 -4.99 -0.89 -7.14
C GLY A 16 -4.36 -2.24 -6.82
N PHE A 17 -3.65 -2.31 -5.69
CA PHE A 17 -3.27 -3.56 -5.08
C PHE A 17 -4.58 -4.27 -4.78
N ALA A 18 -4.89 -5.26 -5.60
CA ALA A 18 -5.87 -6.25 -5.25
C ALA A 18 -5.47 -6.82 -3.90
N SER A 19 -6.39 -6.75 -2.96
CA SER A 19 -6.41 -7.53 -1.74
C SER A 19 -6.25 -9.02 -2.08
N ASP A 20 -5.55 -9.70 -1.19
CA ASP A 20 -5.32 -11.14 -1.08
C ASP A 20 -4.04 -11.68 -1.75
N ASP A 21 -3.17 -12.17 -0.85
CA ASP A 21 -1.94 -12.94 -0.98
C ASP A 21 -0.69 -12.31 -1.63
N ASN A 22 0.27 -11.97 -0.76
CA ASN A 22 1.72 -12.12 -0.94
C ASN A 22 2.33 -11.79 -2.31
N GLY A 23 2.60 -10.50 -2.55
CA GLY A 23 3.70 -10.06 -3.43
C GLY A 23 3.30 -9.77 -4.88
N LEU A 24 3.45 -8.52 -5.30
CA LEU A 24 3.33 -8.02 -6.68
C LEU A 24 2.02 -8.34 -7.45
N GLY A 25 1.02 -8.93 -6.81
CA GLY A 25 -0.26 -9.32 -7.42
C GLY A 25 -0.13 -10.67 -8.14
N ILE A 26 -0.68 -10.78 -9.35
CA ILE A 26 -0.66 -12.01 -10.16
C ILE A 26 0.72 -12.42 -10.71
N VAL A 27 1.78 -11.65 -10.40
CA VAL A 27 3.11 -11.76 -11.01
C VAL A 27 4.06 -12.55 -10.11
N ASP A 28 4.54 -13.70 -10.59
CA ASP A 28 5.46 -14.55 -9.85
C ASP A 28 6.93 -14.21 -10.14
N ASP A 29 7.83 -14.76 -9.33
CA ASP A 29 9.29 -14.63 -9.53
C ASP A 29 9.73 -15.15 -10.90
N ALA A 30 9.06 -16.18 -11.43
CA ALA A 30 9.35 -16.73 -12.75
C ALA A 30 9.06 -15.69 -13.86
N ASP A 31 7.97 -14.94 -13.72
CA ASP A 31 7.58 -13.89 -14.67
C ASP A 31 8.56 -12.72 -14.63
N LEU A 32 8.98 -12.33 -13.42
CA LEU A 32 9.99 -11.28 -13.23
C LEU A 32 11.35 -11.68 -13.80
N ARG A 33 11.76 -12.94 -13.59
CA ARG A 33 12.99 -13.47 -14.21
C ARG A 33 12.89 -13.50 -15.72
N ALA A 34 11.75 -13.93 -16.27
CA ALA A 34 11.49 -13.92 -17.72
C ALA A 34 11.45 -12.50 -18.31
N ALA A 35 11.08 -11.50 -17.50
CA ALA A 35 11.15 -10.09 -17.84
C ALA A 35 12.55 -9.48 -17.69
N GLY A 36 13.55 -10.25 -17.26
CA GLY A 36 14.95 -9.82 -17.13
C GLY A 36 15.30 -9.18 -15.79
N VAL A 37 14.49 -9.36 -14.75
CA VAL A 37 14.81 -8.92 -13.39
C VAL A 37 15.80 -9.90 -12.75
N LYS A 38 16.91 -9.37 -12.19
CA LYS A 38 17.90 -10.18 -11.47
C LYS A 38 17.28 -10.77 -10.19
N SER A 39 17.60 -12.02 -9.86
CA SER A 39 17.10 -12.68 -8.65
C SER A 39 17.37 -11.92 -7.35
N GLU A 40 18.53 -11.24 -7.25
CA GLU A 40 18.85 -10.38 -6.11
C GLU A 40 17.87 -9.20 -5.98
N ASN A 41 17.49 -8.57 -7.10
CA ASN A 41 16.53 -7.48 -7.11
C ASN A 41 15.12 -7.96 -6.77
N ILE A 42 14.73 -9.16 -7.22
CA ILE A 42 13.46 -9.77 -6.85
C ILE A 42 13.40 -10.00 -5.34
N LYS A 43 14.49 -10.51 -4.74
CA LYS A 43 14.57 -10.72 -3.30
C LYS A 43 14.44 -9.40 -2.53
N LYS A 44 15.20 -8.36 -2.91
CA LYS A 44 15.12 -7.03 -2.28
C LYS A 44 13.75 -6.37 -2.43
N ALA A 45 13.11 -6.54 -3.59
CA ALA A 45 11.75 -6.08 -3.83
C ALA A 45 10.75 -6.77 -2.88
N LYS A 46 10.84 -8.09 -2.72
CA LYS A 46 9.98 -8.85 -1.80
C LYS A 46 10.19 -8.46 -0.34
N GLU A 47 11.44 -8.34 0.10
CA GLU A 47 11.76 -7.88 1.46
C GLU A 47 11.14 -6.51 1.75
N LEU A 48 11.28 -5.56 0.81
CA LEU A 48 10.67 -4.25 0.90
C LEU A 48 9.13 -4.35 0.97
N MET A 49 8.50 -5.18 0.12
CA MET A 49 7.06 -5.36 0.14
C MET A 49 6.55 -5.93 1.46
N ASN A 50 7.23 -6.95 1.99
CA ASN A 50 6.84 -7.58 3.24
C ASN A 50 6.94 -6.59 4.41
N GLN A 51 8.00 -5.78 4.44
CA GLN A 51 8.15 -4.73 5.45
C GLN A 51 7.01 -3.70 5.36
N VAL A 52 6.67 -3.26 4.15
CA VAL A 52 5.62 -2.27 3.93
C VAL A 52 4.24 -2.85 4.29
N ALA A 53 3.97 -4.11 3.93
CA ALA A 53 2.72 -4.80 4.27
C ALA A 53 2.57 -4.93 5.80
N SER A 54 3.62 -5.38 6.49
CA SER A 54 3.61 -5.51 7.94
C SER A 54 3.40 -4.17 8.65
N ASN A 55 4.09 -3.12 8.20
CA ASN A 55 3.90 -1.77 8.74
C ASN A 55 2.49 -1.25 8.48
N TYR A 56 1.92 -1.52 7.30
CA TYR A 56 0.56 -1.13 6.98
C TYR A 56 -0.47 -1.83 7.87
N GLU A 57 -0.34 -3.14 8.06
CA GLU A 57 -1.20 -3.93 8.96
C GLU A 57 -1.13 -3.41 10.40
N LEU A 58 0.08 -3.12 10.90
CA LEU A 58 0.27 -2.55 12.23
C LEU A 58 -0.47 -1.21 12.37
N ARG A 59 -0.31 -0.31 11.39
CA ARG A 59 -1.00 0.99 11.39
C ARG A 59 -2.51 0.86 11.31
N LEU A 60 -3.03 -0.12 10.57
CA LEU A 60 -4.46 -0.41 10.54
C LEU A 60 -4.98 -0.88 11.90
N LEU A 61 -4.21 -1.71 12.62
CA LEU A 61 -4.54 -2.15 13.97
C LEU A 61 -4.54 -0.98 14.95
N GLU A 62 -3.52 -0.10 14.88
CA GLU A 62 -3.45 1.12 15.68
C GLU A 62 -4.67 2.03 15.44
N ARG A 63 -5.07 2.20 14.18
CA ARG A 63 -6.28 2.97 13.83
C ARG A 63 -7.54 2.36 14.42
N LYS A 64 -7.74 1.04 14.27
CA LYS A 64 -8.89 0.33 14.84
C LYS A 64 -8.93 0.42 16.36
N GLN A 65 -7.78 0.38 17.02
CA GLN A 65 -7.69 0.55 18.47
C GLN A 65 -8.17 1.95 18.89
N LEU A 66 -7.77 3.00 18.16
CA LEU A 66 -8.23 4.37 18.42
C LEU A 66 -9.74 4.52 18.16
N GLU A 67 -10.26 3.96 17.07
CA GLU A 67 -11.70 3.95 16.77
C GLU A 67 -12.52 3.29 17.89
N LEU A 68 -12.05 2.14 18.41
CA LEU A 68 -12.69 1.47 19.55
C LEU A 68 -12.64 2.31 20.83
N GLN A 69 -11.53 3.02 21.07
CA GLN A 69 -11.40 3.90 22.23
C GLN A 69 -12.32 5.11 22.14
N ILE A 70 -12.47 5.70 20.94
CA ILE A 70 -13.45 6.76 20.67
C ILE A 70 -14.87 6.24 20.95
N ASN A 71 -15.22 5.05 20.45
CA ASN A 71 -16.54 4.46 20.69
C ASN A 71 -16.84 4.31 22.18
N LYS A 72 -15.84 3.90 22.98
CA LYS A 72 -15.98 3.84 24.44
C LYS A 72 -16.30 5.22 25.04
N TYR A 73 -15.59 6.27 24.64
CA TYR A 73 -15.84 7.62 25.13
C TYR A 73 -17.19 8.19 24.71
N ILE A 74 -17.68 7.84 23.52
CA ILE A 74 -19.03 8.20 23.08
C ILE A 74 -20.08 7.52 23.97
N LEU A 75 -19.89 6.25 24.33
CA LEU A 75 -20.82 5.53 25.21
C LEU A 75 -20.78 6.04 26.66
N ASP A 76 -19.61 6.46 27.15
CA ASP A 76 -19.41 6.94 28.52
C ASP A 76 -19.79 8.43 28.74
N GLY A 77 -20.30 9.10 27.70
CA GLY A 77 -20.70 10.52 27.72
C GLY A 77 -19.73 11.40 26.93
N PRO A 78 -20.03 11.74 25.65
CA PRO A 78 -19.07 12.36 24.75
C PRO A 78 -18.64 13.76 25.18
N GLU A 79 -19.50 14.51 25.87
CA GLU A 79 -19.21 15.89 26.31
C GLU A 79 -18.05 15.93 27.31
N LYS A 80 -17.89 14.88 28.13
CA LYS A 80 -16.81 14.75 29.09
C LYS A 80 -15.46 14.45 28.43
N TYR A 81 -15.48 13.83 27.26
CA TYR A 81 -14.30 13.30 26.59
C TYR A 81 -14.00 13.97 25.25
N LEU A 82 -14.69 15.07 24.92
CA LEU A 82 -14.59 15.73 23.62
C LEU A 82 -13.14 16.00 23.21
N LYS A 83 -12.34 16.55 24.13
CA LYS A 83 -10.92 16.82 23.90
C LYS A 83 -10.13 15.55 23.57
N GLN A 84 -10.36 14.46 24.30
CA GLN A 84 -9.66 13.20 24.07
C GLN A 84 -10.11 12.53 22.76
N ILE A 85 -11.37 12.69 22.38
CA ILE A 85 -11.91 12.23 21.10
C ILE A 85 -11.23 12.99 19.95
N ASP A 86 -11.15 14.32 20.04
CA ASP A 86 -10.47 15.16 19.04
C ASP A 86 -8.99 14.76 18.88
N GLU A 87 -8.27 14.59 20.00
CA GLU A 87 -6.87 14.14 19.99
C GLU A 87 -6.70 12.74 19.36
N MET A 88 -7.69 11.85 19.49
CA MET A 88 -7.65 10.54 18.85
C MET A 88 -7.91 10.63 17.36
N PHE A 89 -8.81 11.50 16.90
CA PHE A 89 -9.01 11.75 15.48
C PHE A 89 -7.78 12.38 14.82
N ASP A 90 -7.08 13.29 15.51
CA ASP A 90 -5.80 13.83 15.03
C ASP A 90 -4.75 12.72 14.85
N LYS A 91 -4.67 11.78 15.80
CA LYS A 91 -3.79 10.60 15.68
C LYS A 91 -4.19 9.71 14.51
N ILE A 92 -5.48 9.47 14.30
CA ILE A 92 -5.99 8.73 13.14
C ILE A 92 -5.54 9.44 11.84
N GLY A 93 -5.72 10.76 11.76
CA GLY A 93 -5.26 11.56 10.60
C GLY A 93 -3.75 11.44 10.36
N ALA A 94 -2.94 11.44 11.43
CA ALA A 94 -1.50 11.24 11.33
C ALA A 94 -1.13 9.81 10.84
N ILE A 95 -1.86 8.79 11.29
CA ILE A 95 -1.69 7.40 10.82
C ILE A 95 -1.99 7.30 9.33
N GLU A 96 -3.11 7.85 8.87
CA GLU A 96 -3.48 7.85 7.45
C GLU A 96 -2.44 8.57 6.59
N ALA A 97 -1.96 9.73 7.04
CA ALA A 97 -0.89 10.45 6.38
C ALA A 97 0.42 9.63 6.32
N ALA A 98 0.74 8.88 7.38
CA ALA A 98 1.91 8.02 7.42
C ALA A 98 1.79 6.84 6.43
N ILE A 99 0.64 6.16 6.39
CA ILE A 99 0.33 5.10 5.42
C ILE A 99 0.53 5.62 4.00
N MET A 100 -0.05 6.77 3.66
CA MET A 100 0.07 7.36 2.32
C MET A 100 1.51 7.69 1.95
N LYS A 101 2.28 8.27 2.88
CA LYS A 101 3.71 8.59 2.66
C LYS A 101 4.54 7.33 2.47
N GLU A 102 4.32 6.30 3.28
CA GLU A 102 5.02 5.01 3.21
C GLU A 102 4.73 4.27 1.90
N ARG A 103 3.47 4.29 1.44
CA ARG A 103 3.08 3.76 0.14
C ARG A 103 3.81 4.47 -1.01
N LEU A 104 3.87 5.81 -1.00
CA LEU A 104 4.59 6.54 -2.03
C LEU A 104 6.09 6.25 -2.00
N ARG A 105 6.70 6.22 -0.81
CA ARG A 105 8.13 5.95 -0.64
C ARG A 105 8.50 4.54 -1.10
N SER A 106 7.71 3.54 -0.74
CA SER A 106 7.93 2.16 -1.16
C SER A 106 7.82 2.00 -2.68
N GLN A 107 6.87 2.67 -3.34
CA GLN A 107 6.79 2.71 -4.80
C GLN A 107 8.04 3.32 -5.43
N ILE A 108 8.57 4.41 -4.88
CA ILE A 108 9.81 5.03 -5.36
C ILE A 108 11.00 4.09 -5.16
N GLN A 109 11.09 3.41 -4.02
CA GLN A 109 12.16 2.46 -3.73
C GLN A 109 12.07 1.21 -4.61
N MET A 110 10.86 0.72 -4.90
CA MET A 110 10.63 -0.45 -5.75
C MET A 110 11.20 -0.26 -7.15
N LYS A 111 11.10 0.96 -7.70
CA LYS A 111 11.67 1.32 -9.01
C LYS A 111 13.20 1.15 -9.10
N LYS A 112 13.90 1.09 -7.95
CA LYS A 112 15.35 0.81 -7.92
C LYS A 112 15.68 -0.66 -8.21
N TYR A 113 14.73 -1.55 -7.97
CA TYR A 113 14.91 -3.00 -8.12
C TYR A 113 14.25 -3.54 -9.38
N ILE A 114 13.07 -3.02 -9.73
CA ILE A 114 12.26 -3.46 -10.86
C ILE A 114 11.82 -2.22 -11.65
N THR A 115 12.21 -2.13 -12.92
CA THR A 115 11.77 -1.02 -13.78
C THR A 115 10.30 -1.16 -14.17
N ALA A 116 9.67 -0.06 -14.59
CA ALA A 116 8.29 -0.10 -15.06
C ALA A 116 8.12 -1.03 -16.28
N GLU A 117 9.08 -1.02 -17.20
CA GLU A 117 9.08 -1.89 -18.37
C GLU A 117 9.20 -3.38 -17.98
N GLN A 118 10.12 -3.70 -17.07
CA GLN A 118 10.28 -5.07 -16.55
C GLN A 118 9.00 -5.55 -15.86
N TYR A 119 8.37 -4.70 -15.06
CA TYR A 119 7.13 -5.04 -14.38
C TYR A 119 5.97 -5.23 -15.37
N MET A 120 5.82 -4.37 -16.38
CA MET A 120 4.78 -4.52 -17.39
C MET A 120 4.96 -5.79 -18.21
N LYS A 121 6.20 -6.09 -18.62
CA LYS A 121 6.52 -7.34 -19.32
C LYS A 121 6.24 -8.58 -18.46
N ALA A 122 6.60 -8.55 -17.18
CA ALA A 122 6.28 -9.62 -16.24
C ALA A 122 4.77 -9.80 -16.07
N LYS A 123 4.02 -8.70 -16.01
CA LYS A 123 2.55 -8.72 -15.94
C LYS A 123 1.91 -9.33 -17.19
N GLU A 124 2.40 -9.02 -18.38
CA GLU A 124 1.92 -9.64 -19.62
C GLU A 124 2.18 -11.15 -19.65
N ILE A 125 3.35 -11.58 -19.17
CA ILE A 125 3.70 -13.01 -19.06
C ILE A 125 2.75 -13.70 -18.07
N ALA A 126 2.52 -13.09 -16.91
CA ALA A 126 1.61 -13.60 -15.90
C ALA A 126 0.17 -13.73 -16.42
N ILE A 127 -0.34 -12.73 -17.14
CA ILE A 127 -1.68 -12.77 -17.75
C ILE A 127 -1.78 -13.91 -18.76
N LYS A 128 -0.78 -14.08 -19.63
CA LYS A 128 -0.75 -15.17 -20.63
C LYS A 128 -0.72 -16.56 -19.97
N ARG A 129 -0.01 -16.69 -18.84
CA ARG A 129 0.01 -17.92 -18.04
C ARG A 129 -1.37 -18.22 -17.46
N LEU A 130 -2.06 -17.21 -16.92
CA LEU A 130 -3.38 -17.37 -16.28
C LEU A 130 -4.55 -17.52 -17.24
N SER A 131 -4.39 -17.10 -18.50
CA SER A 131 -5.39 -17.28 -19.56
C SER A 131 -5.35 -18.66 -20.24
N LYS A 132 -4.50 -19.58 -19.75
CA LYS A 132 -4.43 -20.98 -20.17
C LYS A 132 -5.13 -21.87 -19.16
#